data_AF-A0A2D5IS07-F1
#
_entry.id   AF-A0A2D5IS07-F1
#
_cell.length_a   1.000
_cell.length_b   1.000
_cell.length_c   1.000
_cell.angle_alpha   90.00
_cell.angle_beta   90.00
_cell.angle_gamma   90.00
#
_symmetry.space_group_name_H-M   'P 1'
#
loop_
_entity.id
_entity.type
_entity.pdbx_description
1 polymer ?
#
loop_
_entity_poly.entity_id
_entity_poly.type
_entity_poly.pdbx_seq_one_letter_code
_entity_poly.pdbx_strand_id
1 'polypeptide(L)'
;MNVLWPVFHDPSYRPSLAERLTFHWKANLRMLRQPRDIVLFSLISFAPLGLLVSFMRLFPDLFKAVSTPANPVPNMAPLLFTTLATFVVFLVLQHFAFVLAMNLTYVHHVRTVLLDRGVPLCPRCAQLLPPHTPAAACPECGHAASLATMRGSGSRDVDV
;
A
#
# COMPACT_ATOMS: atom_id res chain seq x y z
N MET A 1 6.89 -5.03 -9.96
CA MET A 1 6.18 -4.68 -8.71
C MET A 1 5.85 -5.97 -8.00
N ASN A 2 6.17 -6.10 -6.71
CA ASN A 2 5.78 -7.29 -5.95
C ASN A 2 4.27 -7.17 -5.66
N VAL A 3 3.46 -8.02 -6.28
CA VAL A 3 1.99 -7.91 -6.23
C VAL A 3 1.41 -8.61 -4.99
N LEU A 4 2.22 -9.43 -4.32
CA LEU A 4 1.81 -10.19 -3.15
C LEU A 4 1.79 -9.34 -1.87
N TRP A 5 2.73 -8.40 -1.73
CA TRP A 5 2.86 -7.56 -0.55
C TRP A 5 3.47 -6.19 -0.90
N PRO A 6 3.05 -5.10 -0.22
CA PRO A 6 3.66 -3.79 -0.41
C PRO A 6 5.10 -3.80 0.11
N VAL A 7 6.03 -3.29 -0.72
CA VAL A 7 7.45 -3.17 -0.37
C VAL A 7 7.73 -1.75 0.08
N PHE A 8 7.75 -1.55 1.40
CA PHE A 8 7.94 -0.23 2.02
C PHE A 8 9.39 0.25 1.92
N HIS A 9 10.34 -0.64 2.21
CA HIS A 9 11.78 -0.39 2.25
C HIS A 9 12.55 -1.70 1.99
N ASP A 10 13.86 -1.59 1.81
CA ASP A 10 14.81 -2.69 1.71
C ASP A 10 14.59 -3.75 2.82
N PRO A 11 14.48 -5.06 2.49
CA PRO A 11 14.34 -6.14 3.47
C PRO A 11 15.52 -6.29 4.45
N SER A 12 16.71 -5.79 4.09
CA SER A 12 17.88 -5.77 4.96
C SER A 12 17.81 -4.69 6.04
N TYR A 13 16.97 -3.66 5.86
CA TYR A 13 16.62 -2.72 6.92
C TYR A 13 15.68 -3.40 7.92
N ARG A 14 16.20 -3.69 9.11
CA ARG A 14 15.48 -4.38 10.20
C ARG A 14 15.20 -3.45 11.38
N PRO A 15 14.30 -2.47 11.24
CA PRO A 15 13.90 -1.60 12.34
C PRO A 15 13.21 -2.40 13.44
N SER A 16 13.42 -2.00 14.69
CA SER A 16 12.68 -2.52 15.83
C SER A 16 11.17 -2.28 15.67
N LEU A 17 10.35 -3.03 16.41
CA LEU A 17 8.88 -2.87 16.37
C LEU A 17 8.46 -1.43 16.72
N ALA A 18 9.11 -0.82 17.71
CA ALA A 18 8.85 0.56 18.12
C ALA A 18 9.16 1.55 16.98
N GLU A 19 10.27 1.37 16.27
CA GLU A 19 10.64 2.22 15.14
C GLU A 19 9.65 2.08 13.98
N ARG A 20 9.21 0.84 13.71
CA ARG A 20 8.16 0.51 12.72
C ARG A 20 6.86 1.22 13.00
N LEU A 21 6.34 1.06 14.21
CA LEU A 21 5.13 1.76 14.65
C LEU A 21 5.28 3.27 14.49
N THR A 22 6.43 3.81 14.86
CA THR A 22 6.64 5.25 14.83
C THR A 22 6.71 5.80 13.39
N PHE A 23 7.40 5.14 12.44
CA PHE A 23 7.39 5.65 11.06
C PHE A 23 6.04 5.44 10.37
N HIS A 24 5.35 4.33 10.62
CA HIS A 24 4.02 4.10 10.06
C HIS A 24 2.99 5.10 10.61
N TRP A 25 3.08 5.43 11.91
CA TRP A 25 2.28 6.48 12.52
C TRP A 25 2.51 7.83 11.85
N LYS A 26 3.78 8.24 11.70
CA LYS A 26 4.13 9.50 11.01
C LYS A 26 3.70 9.49 9.54
N ALA A 27 3.81 8.36 8.85
CA ALA A 27 3.37 8.21 7.46
C ALA A 27 1.84 8.33 7.33
N ASN A 28 1.08 7.72 8.24
CA ASN A 28 -0.38 7.88 8.30
C ASN A 28 -0.76 9.35 8.50
N LEU A 29 -0.12 10.05 9.45
CA LEU A 29 -0.36 11.48 9.67
C LEU A 29 -0.04 12.34 8.45
N ARG A 30 0.96 11.96 7.65
CA ARG A 30 1.26 12.64 6.37
C ARG A 30 0.21 12.40 5.33
N MET A 31 -0.21 11.14 5.14
CA MET A 31 -1.26 10.78 4.21
C MET A 31 -2.57 11.50 4.57
N LEU A 32 -2.90 11.64 5.86
CA LEU A 32 -4.09 12.38 6.31
C LEU A 32 -4.10 13.85 5.89
N ARG A 33 -2.94 14.45 5.62
CA ARG A 33 -2.81 15.83 5.12
C ARG A 33 -2.90 15.92 3.59
N GLN A 34 -3.01 14.78 2.90
CA GLN A 34 -3.08 14.69 1.45
C GLN A 34 -4.43 14.08 1.04
N PRO A 35 -5.49 14.89 0.91
CA PRO A 35 -6.85 14.39 0.68
C PRO A 35 -6.97 13.59 -0.61
N ARG A 36 -6.18 13.92 -1.65
CA ARG A 36 -6.09 13.16 -2.90
C ARG A 36 -5.73 11.69 -2.66
N ASP A 37 -4.74 11.44 -1.81
CA ASP A 37 -4.24 10.10 -1.53
C ASP A 37 -5.23 9.30 -0.70
N ILE A 38 -5.93 9.96 0.23
CA ILE A 38 -7.03 9.36 0.99
C ILE A 38 -8.14 8.92 0.04
N VAL A 39 -8.61 9.83 -0.83
CA VAL A 39 -9.68 9.54 -1.78
C VAL A 39 -9.27 8.40 -2.72
N LEU A 40 -8.06 8.45 -3.29
CA LEU A 40 -7.59 7.40 -4.19
C LEU A 40 -7.46 6.05 -3.47
N PHE A 41 -6.91 6.05 -2.26
CA PHE A 41 -6.81 4.84 -1.44
C PHE A 41 -8.17 4.25 -1.14
N SER A 42 -9.13 5.07 -0.72
CA SER A 42 -10.51 4.66 -0.44
C SER A 42 -11.21 4.12 -1.68
N LEU A 43 -11.14 4.83 -2.81
CA LEU A 43 -11.77 4.40 -4.07
C LEU A 43 -11.27 3.02 -4.51
N ILE A 44 -9.95 2.80 -4.47
CA ILE A 44 -9.36 1.52 -4.83
C ILE A 44 -9.75 0.45 -3.80
N SER A 45 -9.62 0.74 -2.50
CA SER A 45 -9.86 -0.23 -1.44
C SER A 45 -11.33 -0.67 -1.32
N PHE A 46 -12.28 0.21 -1.67
CA PHE A 46 -13.71 -0.11 -1.64
C PHE A 46 -14.26 -0.66 -2.96
N ALA A 47 -13.49 -0.63 -4.05
CA ALA A 47 -13.95 -1.17 -5.33
C ALA A 47 -14.38 -2.65 -5.25
N PRO A 48 -13.65 -3.56 -4.57
CA PRO A 48 -14.07 -4.96 -4.43
C PRO A 48 -15.37 -5.11 -3.64
N LEU A 49 -15.60 -4.27 -2.63
CA LEU A 49 -16.86 -4.25 -1.89
C LEU A 49 -18.03 -3.80 -2.79
N GLY A 50 -17.82 -2.76 -3.60
CA GLY A 50 -18.79 -2.31 -4.59
C GLY A 50 -19.14 -3.41 -5.59
N LEU A 51 -18.14 -4.16 -6.06
CA LEU A 51 -18.32 -5.32 -6.94
C LEU A 51 -19.12 -6.44 -6.25
N LEU A 52 -18.79 -6.78 -4.99
CA LEU A 52 -19.50 -7.79 -4.22
C LEU A 52 -20.98 -7.44 -4.05
N VAL A 53 -21.27 -6.22 -3.59
CA VAL A 53 -22.65 -5.75 -3.39
C VAL A 53 -23.42 -5.75 -4.72
N SER A 54 -22.79 -5.32 -5.80
CA SER A 54 -23.41 -5.33 -7.14
C SER A 54 -23.69 -6.74 -7.62
N PHE A 55 -22.75 -7.68 -7.42
CA PHE A 55 -22.92 -9.08 -7.78
C PHE A 55 -24.08 -9.73 -7.01
N MET A 56 -24.13 -9.56 -5.69
CA MET A 56 -25.22 -10.08 -4.86
C MET A 56 -26.59 -9.51 -5.26
N ARG A 57 -26.62 -8.23 -5.67
CA ARG A 57 -27.85 -7.57 -6.14
C ARG A 57 -28.32 -8.08 -7.50
N LEU A 58 -27.38 -8.39 -8.40
CA LEU A 58 -27.68 -8.89 -9.75
C LEU A 58 -28.07 -10.38 -9.75
N PHE A 59 -27.54 -11.16 -8.81
CA PHE A 59 -27.77 -12.61 -8.71
C PHE A 59 -28.31 -13.02 -7.33
N PRO A 60 -29.46 -12.48 -6.89
CA PRO A 60 -29.96 -12.71 -5.54
C PRO A 60 -30.32 -14.17 -5.26
N ASP A 61 -30.67 -14.93 -6.30
CA ASP A 61 -31.10 -16.32 -6.16
C ASP A 61 -29.92 -17.29 -5.91
N LEU A 62 -28.67 -16.88 -6.19
CA LEU A 62 -27.48 -17.65 -5.82
C LEU A 62 -27.25 -17.71 -4.30
N PHE A 63 -27.90 -16.82 -3.55
CA PHE A 63 -27.73 -16.64 -2.11
C PHE A 63 -28.99 -16.97 -1.31
N LYS A 64 -29.90 -17.78 -1.89
CA LYS A 64 -31.11 -18.27 -1.24
C LYS A 64 -31.09 -19.79 -1.12
N ALA A 65 -31.63 -20.29 0.00
CA ALA A 65 -31.92 -21.70 0.14
C ALA A 65 -33.26 -22.00 -0.56
N VAL A 66 -33.25 -22.90 -1.53
CA VAL A 66 -34.46 -23.29 -2.27
C VAL A 66 -34.93 -24.65 -1.78
N SER A 67 -36.17 -24.70 -1.27
CA SER A 67 -36.91 -25.94 -1.06
C SER A 67 -37.84 -26.19 -2.25
N THR A 68 -38.03 -27.46 -2.62
CA THR A 68 -38.93 -27.85 -3.72
C THR A 68 -40.10 -28.65 -3.16
N PRO A 69 -41.25 -28.72 -3.84
CA PRO A 69 -42.38 -29.55 -3.38
C PRO A 69 -42.01 -31.03 -3.17
N ALA A 70 -41.00 -31.53 -3.89
CA ALA A 70 -40.47 -32.90 -3.75
C ALA A 70 -39.44 -33.06 -2.61
N ASN A 71 -38.84 -31.98 -2.13
CA ASN A 71 -37.86 -31.97 -1.03
C ASN A 71 -38.12 -30.75 -0.12
N PRO A 72 -38.92 -30.91 0.95
CA PRO A 72 -39.31 -29.81 1.83
C PRO A 72 -38.16 -29.29 2.70
N VAL A 73 -37.11 -30.09 2.89
CA VAL A 73 -35.87 -29.67 3.56
C VAL A 73 -34.98 -28.95 2.54
N PRO A 74 -34.65 -27.66 2.75
CA PRO A 74 -33.77 -26.93 1.83
C PRO A 74 -32.38 -27.55 1.81
N ASN A 75 -31.88 -27.88 0.61
CA ASN A 75 -30.49 -28.27 0.46
C ASN A 75 -29.61 -27.01 0.59
N MET A 76 -28.86 -26.91 1.68
CA MET A 76 -27.99 -25.77 1.97
C MET A 76 -26.64 -25.83 1.24
N ALA A 77 -26.27 -26.99 0.66
CA ALA A 77 -24.96 -27.18 0.06
C ALA A 77 -24.66 -26.21 -1.10
N PRO A 78 -25.59 -25.93 -2.04
CA PRO A 78 -25.35 -24.93 -3.10
C PRO A 78 -25.15 -23.53 -2.55
N LEU A 79 -25.94 -23.13 -1.54
CA LEU A 79 -25.84 -21.84 -0.88
C LEU A 79 -24.48 -21.68 -0.17
N LEU A 80 -24.05 -22.70 0.57
CA LEU A 80 -22.76 -22.68 1.25
C LEU A 80 -21.61 -22.61 0.24
N PHE A 81 -21.69 -23.37 -0.85
CA PHE A 81 -20.70 -23.36 -1.91
C PHE A 81 -20.60 -22.00 -2.60
N THR A 82 -21.71 -21.41 -3.03
CA THR A 82 -21.73 -20.10 -3.69
C THR A 82 -21.24 -19.00 -2.74
N THR A 83 -21.64 -19.04 -1.47
CA THR A 83 -21.19 -18.09 -0.45
C THR A 83 -19.69 -18.19 -0.22
N LEU A 84 -19.16 -19.40 -0.06
CA LEU A 84 -17.72 -19.63 0.17
C LEU A 84 -16.90 -19.21 -1.05
N ALA A 85 -17.31 -19.60 -2.25
CA ALA A 85 -16.63 -19.22 -3.49
C ALA A 85 -16.61 -17.70 -3.66
N THR A 86 -17.76 -17.04 -3.47
CA THR A 86 -17.87 -15.58 -3.57
C THR A 86 -16.99 -14.89 -2.52
N PHE A 87 -16.98 -15.40 -1.29
CA PHE A 87 -16.14 -14.86 -0.21
C PHE A 87 -14.65 -14.98 -0.52
N VAL A 88 -14.18 -16.14 -0.98
CA VAL A 88 -12.77 -16.35 -1.35
C VAL A 88 -12.36 -15.41 -2.49
N VAL A 89 -13.18 -15.30 -3.54
CA VAL A 89 -12.93 -14.38 -4.66
C VAL A 89 -12.86 -12.93 -4.15
N PHE A 90 -13.79 -12.53 -3.28
CA PHE A 90 -13.77 -11.21 -2.66
C PHE A 90 -12.48 -10.96 -1.89
N LEU A 91 -12.02 -11.90 -1.05
CA LEU A 91 -10.77 -11.75 -0.30
C LEU A 91 -9.56 -11.56 -1.20
N VAL A 92 -9.48 -12.32 -2.30
CA VAL A 92 -8.40 -12.20 -3.28
C VAL A 92 -8.41 -10.82 -3.94
N LEU A 93 -9.57 -10.36 -4.41
CA LEU A 93 -9.71 -9.03 -5.02
C LEU A 93 -9.42 -7.92 -4.00
N GLN A 94 -9.90 -8.06 -2.76
CA GLN A 94 -9.67 -7.12 -1.68
C GLN A 94 -8.19 -7.01 -1.34
N HIS A 95 -7.47 -8.13 -1.29
CA HIS A 95 -6.03 -8.16 -1.08
C HIS A 95 -5.28 -7.40 -2.18
N PHE A 96 -5.56 -7.70 -3.45
CA PHE A 96 -4.89 -7.02 -4.56
C PHE A 96 -5.21 -5.53 -4.62
N ALA A 97 -6.46 -5.15 -4.38
CA ALA A 97 -6.86 -3.75 -4.31
C ALA A 97 -6.12 -3.02 -3.16
N PHE A 98 -6.01 -3.64 -2.00
CA PHE A 98 -5.26 -3.09 -0.87
C PHE A 98 -3.76 -2.93 -1.19
N VAL A 99 -3.12 -3.96 -1.74
CA VAL A 99 -1.70 -3.88 -2.14
C VAL A 99 -1.47 -2.79 -3.19
N LEU A 100 -2.37 -2.67 -4.16
CA LEU A 100 -2.33 -1.61 -5.18
C LEU A 100 -2.49 -0.23 -4.54
N ALA A 101 -3.48 -0.04 -3.68
CA ALA A 101 -3.74 1.21 -2.98
C ALA A 101 -2.51 1.62 -2.14
N MET A 102 -1.95 0.68 -1.37
CA MET A 102 -0.75 0.91 -0.56
C MET A 102 0.44 1.34 -1.42
N ASN A 103 0.69 0.65 -2.53
CA ASN A 103 1.81 0.98 -3.42
C ASN A 103 1.66 2.34 -4.10
N LEU A 104 0.44 2.74 -4.47
CA LEU A 104 0.19 3.99 -5.17
C LEU A 104 0.16 5.21 -4.25
N THR A 105 -0.40 5.09 -3.04
CA THR A 105 -0.64 6.25 -2.17
C THR A 105 0.18 6.24 -0.89
N TYR A 106 0.42 5.08 -0.29
CA TYR A 106 0.97 5.02 1.07
C TYR A 106 2.49 4.83 1.12
N VAL A 107 3.05 4.00 0.23
CA VAL A 107 4.47 3.63 0.24
C VAL A 107 5.39 4.86 0.14
N HIS A 108 4.99 5.89 -0.62
CA HIS A 108 5.74 7.14 -0.70
C HIS A 108 5.88 7.82 0.67
N HIS A 109 4.78 7.91 1.44
CA HIS A 109 4.80 8.53 2.78
C HIS A 109 5.76 7.84 3.73
N VAL A 110 5.80 6.49 3.70
CA VAL A 110 6.74 5.71 4.53
C VAL A 110 8.18 6.01 4.15
N ARG A 111 8.49 6.00 2.85
CA ARG A 111 9.85 6.27 2.35
C ARG A 111 10.32 7.67 2.71
N THR A 112 9.46 8.67 2.57
CA THR A 112 9.80 10.05 2.95
C THR A 112 10.06 10.16 4.47
N VAL A 113 9.29 9.47 5.32
CA VAL A 113 9.56 9.46 6.77
C VAL A 113 10.90 8.80 7.11
N LEU A 114 11.28 7.74 6.40
CA LEU A 114 12.58 7.08 6.59
C LEU A 114 13.74 7.97 6.14
N LEU A 115 13.59 8.64 4.99
CA LEU A 115 14.56 9.63 4.52
C LEU A 115 14.73 10.79 5.50
N ASP A 116 13.65 11.31 6.06
CA ASP A 116 13.70 12.40 7.06
C ASP A 116 14.33 11.99 8.39
N ARG A 117 14.44 10.68 8.64
CA ARG A 117 15.20 10.12 9.77
C ARG A 117 16.67 9.90 9.48
N GLY A 118 17.12 10.21 8.26
CA GLY A 118 18.49 9.98 7.81
C GLY A 118 18.77 8.55 7.37
N VAL A 119 17.74 7.72 7.14
CA VAL A 119 17.96 6.37 6.57
C VAL A 119 18.31 6.56 5.08
N PRO A 120 19.50 6.12 4.64
CA PRO A 120 19.95 6.35 3.27
C PRO A 120 19.23 5.36 2.34
N LEU A 121 18.06 5.74 1.82
CA LEU A 121 17.28 4.94 0.88
C LEU A 121 17.32 5.56 -0.51
N CYS A 122 17.32 4.72 -1.56
CA CYS A 122 17.08 5.21 -2.90
C CYS A 122 15.63 5.72 -3.02
N PRO A 123 15.38 6.95 -3.50
CA PRO A 123 14.01 7.48 -3.62
C PRO A 123 13.14 6.71 -4.63
N ARG A 124 13.77 5.99 -5.58
CA ARG A 124 13.09 5.26 -6.64
C ARG A 124 12.81 3.80 -6.27
N CYS A 125 13.85 3.03 -5.96
CA CYS A 125 13.71 1.60 -5.65
C CYS A 125 13.61 1.27 -4.16
N ALA A 126 13.82 2.25 -3.27
CA ALA A 126 13.80 2.09 -1.81
C ALA A 126 14.79 1.06 -1.23
N GLN A 127 15.83 0.74 -1.98
CA GLN A 127 16.97 -0.04 -1.51
C GLN A 127 17.88 0.84 -0.64
N LEU A 128 18.53 0.24 0.36
CA LEU A 128 19.51 0.92 1.18
C LEU A 128 20.72 1.32 0.33
N LEU A 129 21.13 2.57 0.47
CA LEU A 129 22.33 3.10 -0.16
C LEU A 129 23.53 2.87 0.77
N PRO A 130 24.73 2.61 0.21
CA PRO A 130 25.92 2.43 1.02
C PRO A 130 26.25 3.72 1.82
N PRO A 131 26.70 3.59 3.08
CA PRO A 131 26.96 4.73 3.97
C PRO A 131 28.08 5.67 3.48
N HIS A 132 28.94 5.23 2.55
CA HIS A 132 30.13 5.98 2.12
C HIS A 132 30.10 6.46 0.67
N THR A 133 28.98 6.31 -0.06
CA THR A 133 28.87 6.75 -1.46
C THR A 133 27.51 7.37 -1.80
N PRO A 134 27.11 8.48 -1.15
CA PRO A 134 25.83 9.17 -1.42
C PRO A 134 25.73 9.75 -2.84
N ALA A 135 26.85 9.90 -3.55
CA ALA A 135 26.92 10.44 -4.92
C ALA A 135 26.94 9.37 -6.02
N ALA A 136 27.06 8.08 -5.65
CA ALA A 136 27.03 7.01 -6.64
C ALA A 136 25.59 6.72 -7.06
N ALA A 137 25.37 6.45 -8.34
CA ALA A 137 24.09 5.93 -8.81
C ALA A 137 23.69 4.70 -7.99
N CYS A 138 22.41 4.61 -7.63
CA CYS A 138 21.90 3.46 -6.88
C CYS A 138 22.28 2.17 -7.63
N PRO A 139 23.03 1.25 -7.01
CA PRO A 139 23.56 0.06 -7.70
C PRO A 139 22.45 -0.83 -8.26
N GLU A 140 21.28 -0.79 -7.62
CA GLU A 140 20.13 -1.63 -7.97
C GLU A 140 19.29 -1.09 -9.13
N CYS A 141 19.18 0.24 -9.28
CA CYS A 141 18.29 0.85 -10.28
C CYS A 141 18.95 1.90 -11.18
N GLY A 142 20.26 2.11 -11.03
CA GLY A 142 21.04 3.09 -11.79
C GLY A 142 20.65 4.56 -11.55
N HIS A 143 19.76 4.83 -10.59
CA HIS A 143 19.31 6.19 -10.32
C HIS A 143 20.42 6.97 -9.60
N ALA A 144 21.07 7.88 -10.31
CA ALA A 144 21.92 8.89 -9.68
C ALA A 144 21.02 9.83 -8.86
N ALA A 145 21.27 9.90 -7.55
CA ALA A 145 20.76 10.99 -6.75
C ALA A 145 21.42 12.26 -7.26
N SER A 146 20.82 12.89 -8.28
CA SER A 146 21.28 14.16 -8.80
C SER A 146 21.28 15.14 -7.64
N LEU A 147 22.50 15.50 -7.19
CA LEU A 147 22.85 16.62 -6.33
C LEU A 147 21.68 17.13 -5.50
N ALA A 148 21.69 16.79 -4.21
CA ALA A 148 21.32 17.77 -3.21
C ALA A 148 22.04 19.07 -3.59
N THR A 149 21.31 20.01 -4.17
CA THR A 149 21.73 21.41 -4.23
C THR A 149 21.91 21.80 -2.77
N MET A 150 23.14 21.66 -2.27
CA MET A 150 23.66 22.51 -1.22
C MET A 150 23.44 23.93 -1.73
N ARG A 151 22.29 24.51 -1.36
CA ARG A 151 22.12 25.95 -1.40
C ARG A 151 23.09 26.47 -0.35
N GLY A 152 24.29 26.78 -0.83
CA GLY A 152 25.39 27.23 0.00
C GLY A 152 24.92 28.35 0.92
N SER A 153 25.12 28.10 2.20
CA SER A 153 25.45 29.11 3.19
C SER A 153 26.45 30.09 2.56
N GLY A 154 25.94 31.23 2.09
CA GLY A 154 26.73 32.43 1.86
C GLY A 154 26.47 33.35 3.04
N SER A 155 27.27 33.20 4.10
CA SER A 155 27.47 34.29 5.05
C SER A 155 28.02 35.49 4.26
N ARG A 156 27.36 36.64 4.43
CA ARG A 156 28.00 37.93 4.22
C ARG A 156 27.85 38.68 5.54
N ASP A 157 28.80 38.41 6.42
CA ASP A 157 29.20 39.40 7.40
C ASP A 157 30.07 40.44 6.68
N VAL A 158 29.61 41.69 6.74
CA VAL A 158 30.32 42.86 7.26
C VAL A 158 31.45 43.53 6.42
N ASP A 159 31.28 44.86 6.29
CA ASP A 159 32.19 45.99 6.03
C ASP A 159 32.81 46.23 4.63
N VAL A 160 32.35 47.30 3.94
CA VAL A 160 32.91 48.68 3.94
C VAL A 160 31.77 49.68 3.70
#